data_AF-A0A507C8D0-F1
#
_entry.id   AF-A0A507C8D0-F1
#
_cell.length_a   1.000
_cell.length_b   1.000
_cell.length_c   1.000
_cell.angle_alpha   90.00
_cell.angle_beta   90.00
_cell.angle_gamma   90.00
#
_symmetry.space_group_name_H-M   'P 1'
#
loop_
_entity.id
_entity.type
_entity.pdbx_description
1 polymer ?
#
loop_
_entity_poly.entity_id
_entity_poly.type
_entity_poly.pdbx_seq_one_letter_code
_entity_poly.pdbx_strand_id
1 'polypeptide(L)'
;MCLLYSVVVDVYCTRQSCPTMCAGRKYEYLWQDALEYPRPTKCSAPDYIELLLQWIDRMLDDEAIFPANDEFPSNFRDCIGKIFSRMFRLYAHIYTMHLRQMEQIGEGAHLNTSFKHFILFVTGTLSLVCWSQGFDCN
;
A
#
# COMPACT_ATOMS: atom_id res chain seq x y z
N MET A 1 -1.96 8.33 7.78
CA MET A 1 -2.70 7.09 7.45
C MET A 1 -1.83 5.84 7.61
N CYS A 2 -0.63 5.79 7.03
CA CYS A 2 0.26 4.60 7.13
C CYS A 2 0.64 4.21 8.57
N LEU A 3 0.95 5.17 9.44
CA LEU A 3 1.46 4.86 10.78
C LEU A 3 0.43 4.17 11.69
N LEU A 4 -0.84 4.56 11.63
CA LEU A 4 -1.89 3.96 12.48
C LEU A 4 -2.14 2.50 12.12
N TYR A 5 -2.25 2.18 10.83
CA TYR A 5 -2.48 0.80 10.41
C TYR A 5 -1.22 -0.06 10.54
N SER A 6 -0.02 0.49 10.34
CA SER A 6 1.22 -0.25 10.59
C SER A 6 1.30 -0.77 12.02
N VAL A 7 1.05 0.10 13.01
CA VAL A 7 1.18 -0.26 14.43
C VAL A 7 0.12 -1.28 14.84
N VAL A 8 -1.11 -1.11 14.36
CA VAL A 8 -2.19 -2.08 14.66
C VAL A 8 -1.93 -3.43 13.98
N VAL A 9 -1.46 -3.41 12.73
CA VAL A 9 -1.12 -4.63 12.00
C VAL A 9 0.07 -5.34 12.63
N ASP A 10 1.09 -4.62 13.10
CA ASP A 10 2.26 -5.19 13.80
C ASP A 10 1.86 -6.08 15.00
N VAL A 11 0.81 -5.69 15.73
CA VAL A 11 0.31 -6.46 16.89
C VAL A 11 -0.37 -7.77 16.48
N TYR A 12 -1.07 -7.80 15.34
CA TYR A 12 -1.93 -8.94 14.94
C TYR A 12 -1.39 -9.76 13.75
N CYS A 13 -0.49 -9.19 12.97
CA CYS A 13 0.09 -9.76 11.76
C CYS A 13 1.52 -10.17 12.06
N THR A 14 1.70 -11.47 12.28
CA THR A 14 2.99 -12.05 12.62
C THR A 14 3.45 -12.97 11.51
N ARG A 15 4.74 -13.34 11.48
CA ARG A 15 5.26 -14.31 10.52
C ARG A 15 4.57 -15.69 10.63
N GLN A 16 3.99 -16.00 11.80
CA GLN A 16 3.27 -17.24 12.03
C GLN A 16 1.83 -17.17 11.53
N SER A 17 1.12 -16.07 11.80
CA SER A 17 -0.26 -15.89 11.33
C SER A 17 -0.34 -15.56 9.84
N CYS A 18 0.66 -14.87 9.31
CA CYS A 18 0.72 -14.40 7.92
C CYS A 18 2.11 -14.66 7.31
N PRO A 19 2.45 -15.94 7.03
CA PRO A 19 3.77 -16.33 6.51
C PRO A 19 4.03 -15.84 5.08
N THR A 20 2.99 -15.39 4.39
CA THR A 20 3.05 -14.82 3.04
C THR A 20 2.17 -13.58 2.97
N MET A 21 2.62 -12.53 2.29
CA MET A 21 1.76 -11.39 1.98
C MET A 21 0.69 -11.78 0.95
N CYS A 22 -0.58 -11.82 1.37
CA CYS A 22 -1.69 -12.26 0.52
C CYS A 22 -2.98 -11.48 0.78
N ALA A 23 -3.90 -11.50 -0.18
CA ALA A 23 -5.29 -11.07 0.02
C ALA A 23 -6.23 -12.26 -0.21
N GLY A 24 -6.62 -12.89 0.90
CA GLY A 24 -7.36 -14.15 0.87
C GLY A 24 -6.58 -15.30 0.20
N ARG A 25 -7.31 -16.29 -0.33
CA ARG A 25 -6.70 -17.52 -0.90
C ARG A 25 -6.23 -17.39 -2.35
N LYS A 26 -6.58 -16.30 -3.04
CA LYS A 26 -6.42 -16.15 -4.49
C LYS A 26 -5.23 -15.28 -4.90
N TYR A 27 -4.80 -14.35 -4.04
CA TYR A 27 -3.80 -13.36 -4.39
C TYR A 27 -2.62 -13.43 -3.43
N GLU A 28 -1.42 -13.69 -3.98
CA GLU A 28 -0.15 -13.60 -3.28
C GLU A 28 0.63 -12.41 -3.85
N TYR A 29 1.19 -11.56 -2.97
CA TYR A 29 1.94 -10.38 -3.35
C TYR A 29 3.43 -10.58 -3.10
N LEU A 30 4.21 -10.47 -4.17
CA LEU A 30 5.67 -10.53 -4.10
C LEU A 30 6.24 -9.12 -3.95
N TRP A 31 7.30 -9.00 -3.15
CA TRP A 31 8.05 -7.76 -3.00
C TRP A 31 9.12 -7.64 -4.08
N GLN A 32 9.35 -6.41 -4.56
CA GLN A 32 10.44 -6.09 -5.48
C GLN A 32 10.81 -4.62 -5.33
N ASP A 33 12.10 -4.34 -5.30
CA ASP A 33 12.66 -2.99 -5.39
C ASP A 33 13.99 -2.99 -6.15
N ALA A 34 14.55 -1.81 -6.38
CA ALA A 34 15.80 -1.67 -7.15
C ALA A 34 17.07 -1.88 -6.29
N LEU A 35 16.95 -1.89 -4.96
CA LEU A 35 18.09 -1.81 -4.05
C LEU A 35 18.46 -3.19 -3.49
N GLU A 36 17.54 -3.81 -2.77
CA GLU A 36 17.77 -5.06 -2.02
C GLU A 36 17.07 -6.25 -2.66
N TYR A 37 15.95 -6.03 -3.37
CA TYR A 37 15.11 -7.08 -3.93
C TYR A 37 14.91 -6.92 -5.44
N PRO A 38 15.97 -7.12 -6.26
CA PRO A 38 15.91 -6.89 -7.72
C PRO A 38 14.95 -7.83 -8.45
N ARG A 39 14.57 -8.95 -7.82
CA ARG A 39 13.62 -9.94 -8.35
C ARG A 39 12.41 -10.05 -7.44
N PRO A 40 11.20 -10.34 -7.98
CA PRO A 40 10.02 -10.63 -7.18
C PRO A 40 10.29 -11.72 -6.15
N THR A 41 10.20 -11.36 -4.88
CA THR A 41 10.61 -12.20 -3.75
C THR A 41 9.43 -12.40 -2.79
N LYS A 42 9.25 -13.65 -2.36
CA LYS A 42 8.27 -13.99 -1.32
C LYS A 42 8.75 -13.49 0.03
N CYS A 43 7.87 -12.86 0.77
CA CYS A 43 8.10 -12.46 2.15
C CYS A 43 6.81 -12.61 2.97
N SER A 44 6.97 -12.65 4.29
CA SER A 44 5.82 -12.65 5.19
C SER A 44 5.06 -11.33 5.08
N ALA A 45 3.78 -11.33 5.46
CA ALA A 45 3.00 -10.10 5.44
C ALA A 45 3.61 -8.97 6.30
N PRO A 46 4.06 -9.20 7.56
CA PRO A 46 4.68 -8.12 8.33
C PRO A 46 5.97 -7.59 7.67
N ASP A 47 6.82 -8.47 7.13
CA ASP A 47 8.04 -8.05 6.44
C ASP A 47 7.73 -7.22 5.18
N TYR A 48 6.72 -7.63 4.40
CA TYR A 48 6.26 -6.87 3.24
C TYR A 48 5.80 -5.48 3.65
N ILE A 49 5.03 -5.37 4.73
CA ILE A 49 4.46 -4.11 5.21
C ILE A 49 5.57 -3.19 5.71
N GLU A 50 6.55 -3.71 6.43
CA GLU A 50 7.73 -2.97 6.85
C GLU A 50 8.50 -2.42 5.64
N LEU A 51 8.83 -3.29 4.67
CA LEU A 51 9.50 -2.88 3.43
C LEU A 51 8.69 -1.84 2.64
N LEU A 52 7.35 -1.98 2.62
CA LEU A 52 6.45 -1.03 1.98
C LEU A 52 6.54 0.35 2.61
N LEU A 53 6.49 0.44 3.94
CA LEU A 53 6.50 1.71 4.65
C LEU A 53 7.84 2.41 4.49
N GLN A 54 8.94 1.67 4.68
CA GLN A 54 10.29 2.19 4.44
C GLN A 54 10.47 2.67 2.99
N TRP A 55 9.91 1.95 2.02
CA TRP A 55 9.96 2.36 0.63
C TRP A 55 9.12 3.62 0.36
N ILE A 56 7.93 3.75 0.95
CA ILE A 56 7.12 4.96 0.84
C ILE A 56 7.84 6.16 1.44
N ASP A 57 8.40 6.02 2.65
CA ASP A 57 9.13 7.11 3.32
C ASP A 57 10.30 7.59 2.44
N ARG A 58 11.10 6.67 1.89
CA ARG A 58 12.16 7.02 0.93
C ARG A 58 11.65 7.75 -0.31
N MET A 59 10.49 7.38 -0.82
CA MET A 59 9.90 8.04 -2.00
C MET A 59 9.37 9.43 -1.68
N LEU A 60 8.90 9.67 -0.44
CA LEU A 60 8.42 10.97 0.02
C LEU A 60 9.57 11.93 0.38
N ASP A 61 10.69 11.39 0.87
CA ASP A 61 11.89 12.16 1.22
C ASP A 61 12.80 12.44 0.01
N ASP A 62 12.53 11.82 -1.15
CA ASP A 62 13.29 12.05 -2.38
C ASP A 62 12.88 13.39 -3.02
N GLU A 63 13.73 14.41 -2.88
CA GLU A 63 13.53 15.74 -3.48
C GLU A 63 13.42 15.69 -5.01
N ALA A 64 13.93 14.65 -5.68
CA ALA A 64 13.73 14.49 -7.12
C ALA A 64 12.28 14.13 -7.48
N ILE A 65 11.52 13.59 -6.52
CA ILE A 65 10.11 13.23 -6.67
C ILE A 65 9.21 14.29 -6.01
N PHE A 66 9.57 14.74 -4.82
CA PHE A 66 8.87 15.77 -4.03
C PHE A 66 9.79 16.97 -3.76
N PRO A 67 10.01 17.84 -4.76
CA PRO A 67 10.84 19.02 -4.60
C PRO A 67 10.20 20.01 -3.61
N ALA A 68 11.02 20.62 -2.74
CA ALA A 68 10.54 21.58 -1.75
C ALA A 68 10.19 22.95 -2.33
N ASN A 69 10.95 23.41 -3.33
CA ASN A 69 10.82 24.76 -3.92
C ASN A 69 10.85 24.77 -5.46
N ASP A 70 10.82 23.60 -6.11
CA ASP A 70 10.90 23.44 -7.56
C ASP A 70 9.65 22.77 -8.14
N GLU A 71 9.55 22.73 -9.48
CA GLU A 71 8.47 22.04 -10.18
C GLU A 71 8.55 20.52 -10.02
N PHE A 72 7.40 19.87 -9.85
CA PHE A 72 7.32 18.42 -9.81
C PHE A 72 7.82 17.78 -11.11
N PRO A 73 8.50 16.62 -11.03
CA PRO A 73 9.03 15.96 -12.22
C PRO A 73 7.91 15.42 -13.11
N SER A 74 8.22 15.21 -14.39
CA SER A 74 7.24 14.70 -15.37
C SER A 74 6.70 13.31 -15.03
N ASN A 75 7.46 12.49 -14.29
CA ASN A 75 7.07 11.17 -13.82
C ASN A 75 6.40 11.17 -12.43
N PHE A 76 6.13 12.34 -11.84
CA PHE A 76 5.54 12.45 -10.50
C PHE A 76 4.27 11.61 -10.36
N ARG A 77 3.38 11.70 -11.35
CA ARG A 77 2.12 10.96 -11.35
C ARG A 77 2.30 9.45 -11.39
N ASP A 78 3.32 8.96 -12.09
CA ASP A 78 3.65 7.53 -12.14
C ASP A 78 4.19 7.05 -10.78
N CYS A 79 5.02 7.87 -10.13
CA CYS A 79 5.53 7.60 -8.78
C CYS A 79 4.38 7.52 -7.77
N ILE A 80 3.49 8.51 -7.78
CA ILE A 80 2.27 8.51 -6.96
C ILE A 80 1.42 7.27 -7.24
N GLY A 81 1.15 6.97 -8.52
CA GLY A 81 0.41 5.78 -8.93
C GLY A 81 0.98 4.50 -8.32
N LYS A 82 2.32 4.33 -8.38
CA LYS A 82 3.01 3.17 -7.76
C LYS A 82 2.84 3.12 -6.25
N ILE A 83 2.92 4.26 -5.55
CA ILE A 83 2.68 4.34 -4.10
C ILE A 83 1.26 3.85 -3.78
N PHE A 84 0.25 4.42 -4.44
CA PHE A 84 -1.14 4.04 -4.21
C PHE A 84 -1.41 2.57 -4.57
N SER A 85 -0.90 2.05 -5.68
CA SER A 85 -1.05 0.64 -6.05
C SER A 85 -0.46 -0.31 -5.01
N ARG A 86 0.68 0.04 -4.39
CA ARG A 86 1.28 -0.77 -3.33
C ARG A 86 0.51 -0.65 -2.01
N MET A 87 0.03 0.55 -1.65
CA MET A 87 -0.85 0.75 -0.49
C MET A 87 -2.18 0.01 -0.61
N PHE A 88 -2.72 -0.14 -1.82
CA PHE A 88 -3.95 -0.93 -2.03
C PHE A 88 -3.77 -2.38 -1.57
N ARG A 89 -2.58 -2.98 -1.76
CA ARG A 89 -2.28 -4.35 -1.31
C ARG A 89 -2.33 -4.47 0.22
N LEU A 90 -1.91 -3.43 0.95
CA LEU A 90 -2.05 -3.37 2.41
C LEU A 90 -3.53 -3.36 2.82
N TYR A 91 -4.37 -2.52 2.20
CA TYR A 91 -5.81 -2.52 2.46
C TYR A 91 -6.43 -3.89 2.17
N ALA A 92 -6.13 -4.48 1.01
CA ALA A 92 -6.64 -5.79 0.63
C ALA A 92 -6.25 -6.88 1.65
N HIS A 93 -5.03 -6.86 2.16
CA HIS A 93 -4.58 -7.77 3.21
C HIS A 93 -5.36 -7.55 4.52
N ILE A 94 -5.47 -6.29 5.00
CA ILE A 94 -6.19 -5.97 6.24
C ILE A 94 -7.65 -6.41 6.16
N TYR A 95 -8.35 -6.09 5.06
CA TYR A 95 -9.76 -6.45 4.90
C TYR A 95 -10.01 -7.96 4.83
N THR A 96 -9.06 -8.73 4.31
CA THR A 96 -9.24 -10.17 4.14
C THR A 96 -8.76 -10.98 5.34
N MET A 97 -7.71 -10.54 6.02
CA MET A 97 -7.03 -11.32 7.06
C MET A 97 -7.26 -10.77 8.47
N HIS A 98 -7.50 -9.46 8.61
CA HIS A 98 -7.49 -8.76 9.90
C HIS A 98 -8.73 -7.92 10.21
N LEU A 99 -9.77 -7.94 9.35
CA LEU A 99 -10.96 -7.12 9.54
C LEU A 99 -11.63 -7.36 10.89
N ARG A 100 -11.73 -8.62 11.33
CA ARG A 100 -12.34 -8.96 12.62
C ARG A 100 -11.58 -8.33 13.79
N GLN A 101 -10.25 -8.33 13.75
CA GLN A 101 -9.42 -7.72 14.78
C GLN A 101 -9.58 -6.20 14.77
N MET A 102 -9.64 -5.57 13.59
CA MET A 102 -9.93 -4.13 13.44
C MET A 102 -11.29 -3.75 14.01
N GLU A 103 -12.31 -4.59 13.83
CA GLU A 103 -13.64 -4.37 14.43
C GLU A 103 -13.63 -4.53 15.95
N GLN A 104 -12.90 -5.52 16.46
CA GLN A 104 -12.80 -5.79 17.91
C GLN A 104 -12.18 -4.64 18.70
N ILE A 105 -11.24 -3.91 18.10
CA ILE A 105 -10.61 -2.73 18.72
C ILE A 105 -11.36 -1.42 18.44
N GLY A 106 -12.48 -1.46 17.70
CA GLY A 106 -13.27 -0.28 17.36
C GLY A 106 -12.76 0.52 16.15
N GLU A 107 -11.73 0.06 15.46
CA GLU A 107 -11.09 0.77 14.34
C GLU A 107 -11.69 0.45 12.96
N GLY A 108 -12.68 -0.44 12.88
CA GLY A 108 -13.34 -0.81 11.63
C GLY A 108 -13.96 0.38 10.87
N ALA A 109 -14.56 1.35 11.60
CA ALA A 109 -15.13 2.55 10.99
C ALA A 109 -14.05 3.48 10.42
N HIS A 110 -12.92 3.61 11.11
CA HIS A 110 -11.75 4.37 10.66
C HIS A 110 -11.15 3.72 9.42
N LEU A 111 -10.98 2.40 9.41
CA LEU A 111 -10.55 1.63 8.23
C LEU A 111 -11.44 1.89 7.02
N ASN A 112 -12.76 1.79 7.18
CA ASN A 112 -13.74 2.02 6.11
C ASN A 112 -13.71 3.45 5.56
N THR A 113 -13.62 4.44 6.44
CA THR A 113 -13.59 5.85 6.05
C THR A 113 -12.28 6.17 5.31
N SER A 114 -11.16 5.70 5.85
CA SER A 114 -9.84 5.82 5.24
C SER A 114 -9.81 5.18 3.86
N PHE A 115 -10.34 3.95 3.73
CA PHE A 115 -10.38 3.24 2.46
C PHE A 115 -11.30 3.93 1.44
N LYS A 116 -12.45 4.46 1.87
CA LYS A 116 -13.33 5.25 1.01
C LYS A 116 -12.63 6.49 0.46
N HIS A 117 -11.92 7.23 1.31
CA HIS A 117 -11.13 8.39 0.88
C HIS A 117 -10.01 7.99 -0.07
N PHE A 118 -9.31 6.89 0.22
CA PHE A 118 -8.28 6.33 -0.65
C PHE A 118 -8.83 6.01 -2.04
N ILE A 119 -9.95 5.28 -2.13
CA ILE A 119 -10.58 4.93 -3.40
C ILE A 119 -11.05 6.18 -4.12
N LEU A 120 -11.74 7.11 -3.46
CA LEU A 120 -12.20 8.37 -4.09
C LEU A 120 -11.03 9.21 -4.62
N PHE A 121 -9.90 9.23 -3.93
CA PHE A 121 -8.71 9.93 -4.41
C PHE A 121 -8.11 9.24 -5.64
N VAL A 122 -7.97 7.91 -5.61
CA VAL A 122 -7.43 7.14 -6.74
C VAL A 122 -8.38 7.18 -7.94
N THR A 123 -9.68 7.03 -7.75
CA THR A 123 -10.67 6.98 -8.84
C THR A 123 -11.22 8.34 -9.24
N GLY A 124 -11.02 9.39 -8.44
CA GLY A 124 -11.44 10.76 -8.77
C GLY A 124 -10.29 11.62 -9.30
N THR A 125 -9.12 11.56 -8.66
CA THR A 125 -7.99 12.45 -8.96
C THR A 125 -6.94 11.77 -9.85
N LEU A 126 -6.71 10.46 -9.67
CA LEU A 126 -5.74 9.69 -10.47
C LEU A 126 -6.38 9.02 -11.70
N SER A 127 -7.70 8.82 -11.74
CA SER A 127 -8.39 8.27 -12.92
C SER A 127 -8.32 9.18 -14.15
N LEU A 128 -8.30 10.51 -13.98
CA LEU A 128 -7.98 11.45 -15.08
C LEU A 128 -6.62 11.16 -15.74
N VAL A 129 -5.78 10.35 -15.11
CA VAL A 129 -4.44 9.97 -15.59
C VAL A 129 -4.35 8.46 -15.89
N CYS A 130 -5.11 7.63 -15.18
CA CYS A 130 -4.99 6.18 -15.23
C CYS A 130 -5.85 5.48 -16.32
N TRP A 131 -6.75 6.19 -17.01
CA TRP A 131 -7.42 5.65 -18.22
C TRP A 131 -6.44 5.37 -19.39
N SER A 132 -5.16 5.73 -19.28
CA SER A 132 -4.15 5.47 -20.31
C SER A 132 -3.34 4.18 -20.13
N GLN A 133 -3.40 3.50 -18.97
CA GLN A 133 -2.55 2.32 -18.69
C GLN A 133 -3.29 1.13 -18.05
N GLY A 134 -4.35 0.66 -18.70
CA GLY A 134 -4.68 -0.78 -18.74
C GLY A 134 -5.07 -1.47 -17.43
N PHE A 135 -5.58 -0.75 -16.44
CA PHE A 135 -6.32 -1.39 -15.35
C PHE A 135 -7.78 -1.56 -15.78
N ASP A 136 -8.04 -2.61 -16.56
CA ASP A 136 -9.39 -3.07 -16.87
C ASP A 136 -10.07 -3.52 -15.57
N CYS A 137 -11.01 -2.71 -15.09
CA CYS A 137 -12.06 -3.17 -14.19
C CYS A 137 -13.34 -3.22 -15.03
N ASN A 138 -13.68 -4.43 -15.49
CA ASN A 138 -14.94 -4.89 -16.08
C ASN A 138 -15.97 -3.81 -16.49
#